data_AF-A0A941ZVU9-F1
#
_entry.id   AF-A0A941ZVU9-F1
#
_cell.length_a   1.000
_cell.length_b   1.000
_cell.length_c   1.000
_cell.angle_alpha   90.00
_cell.angle_beta   90.00
_cell.angle_gamma   90.00
#
_symmetry.space_group_name_H-M   'P 1'
#
loop_
_entity.id
_entity.type
_entity.pdbx_description
1 polymer ?
#
loop_
_entity_poly.entity_id
_entity_poly.type
_entity_poly.pdbx_seq_one_letter_code
_entity_poly.pdbx_strand_id
1 'polypeptide(L)' 'MTVGNIGSDIHKDYTVIGNQVNVASRLESLAKAGQILVSQRTYSKVKGLVEVEKVGIIQVQGLRDPVVTYNVKVPPTQ' A
#
# COMPACT_ATOMS: atom_id res chain seq x y z
N MET A 1 15.54 7.77 -9.65
CA MET A 1 16.95 8.16 -9.88
C MET A 1 17.52 8.61 -8.54
N THR A 2 18.67 8.07 -8.13
CA THR A 2 19.82 8.78 -7.49
C THR A 2 20.92 7.76 -7.16
N VAL A 3 22.17 8.24 -7.27
CA VAL A 3 23.48 7.59 -7.10
C VAL A 3 23.95 7.48 -5.62
N GLY A 4 24.69 6.39 -5.33
CA GLY A 4 25.85 6.30 -4.42
C GLY A 4 25.70 6.45 -2.89
N ASN A 5 25.98 5.39 -2.11
CA ASN A 5 27.27 5.14 -1.41
C ASN A 5 27.14 3.94 -0.44
N ILE A 6 28.15 3.10 -0.36
CA ILE A 6 28.22 1.91 0.51
C ILE A 6 28.83 2.31 1.86
N GLY A 7 28.09 2.09 2.96
CA GLY A 7 28.56 2.36 4.33
C GLY A 7 27.58 1.80 5.37
N SER A 8 28.13 1.19 6.42
CA SER A 8 27.42 0.41 7.46
C SER A 8 26.46 1.24 8.31
N ASP A 9 25.49 0.51 8.88
CA ASP A 9 24.43 0.94 9.80
C ASP A 9 23.37 1.87 9.19
N ILE A 10 22.10 1.53 9.45
CA ILE A 10 20.91 2.26 8.97
C ILE A 10 20.61 2.14 7.45
N HIS A 11 20.55 0.92 6.92
CA HIS A 11 19.83 0.70 5.64
C HIS A 11 18.32 0.82 5.86
N LYS A 12 17.83 2.04 6.12
CA LYS A 12 16.52 2.44 5.57
C LYS A 12 16.76 2.56 4.07
N ASP A 13 16.69 1.44 3.38
CA ASP A 13 16.76 1.40 1.92
C ASP A 13 15.61 2.23 1.36
N TYR A 14 15.88 3.52 1.15
CA TYR A 14 15.10 4.45 0.36
C TYR A 14 15.32 4.11 -1.11
N THR A 15 14.80 2.95 -1.51
CA THR A 15 14.77 2.53 -2.89
C THR A 15 13.31 2.43 -3.31
N VAL A 16 12.90 3.16 -4.35
CA VAL A 16 11.60 2.94 -5.04
C VAL A 16 11.73 1.70 -5.95
N ILE A 17 12.33 0.65 -5.39
CA ILE A 17 12.49 -0.69 -5.92
C ILE A 17 12.27 -1.55 -4.69
N GLY A 18 11.18 -2.31 -4.65
CA GLY A 18 10.90 -3.17 -3.52
C GLY A 18 9.47 -3.05 -3.01
N ASN A 19 8.81 -4.20 -2.95
CA ASN A 19 7.59 -4.55 -2.22
C ASN A 19 6.35 -3.65 -2.41
N GLN A 20 6.44 -2.32 -2.34
CA GLN A 20 5.33 -1.39 -2.52
C GLN A 20 4.70 -1.47 -3.93
N VAL A 21 5.51 -1.70 -4.97
CA VAL A 21 4.99 -1.92 -6.34
C VAL A 21 4.23 -3.25 -6.41
N ASN A 22 4.75 -4.31 -5.78
CA ASN A 22 4.07 -5.60 -5.69
C ASN A 22 2.78 -5.51 -4.86
N VAL A 23 2.78 -4.72 -3.78
CA VAL A 23 1.59 -4.44 -2.96
C VAL A 23 0.55 -3.71 -3.81
N ALA A 24 0.93 -2.65 -4.53
CA ALA A 24 0.02 -1.90 -5.38
C ALA A 24 -0.60 -2.78 -6.47
N SER A 25 0.22 -3.52 -7.22
CA SER A 25 -0.27 -4.45 -8.25
C SER A 25 -1.16 -5.55 -7.67
N ARG A 26 -0.84 -6.07 -6.47
CA ARG A 26 -1.68 -7.06 -5.81
C ARG A 26 -3.01 -6.48 -5.33
N LEU A 27 -3.00 -5.27 -4.79
CA LEU A 27 -4.21 -4.54 -4.40
C LEU A 27 -5.11 -4.30 -5.61
N GLU A 28 -4.54 -3.83 -6.72
CA GLU A 28 -5.26 -3.62 -7.98
C GLU A 28 -5.89 -4.92 -8.49
N SER A 29 -5.13 -6.02 -8.51
CA SER A 29 -5.62 -7.33 -8.96
C SER A 29 -6.76 -7.88 -8.10
N LEU A 30 -6.86 -7.46 -6.84
CA LEU A 30 -7.92 -7.87 -5.91
C LEU A 30 -9.11 -6.89 -5.90
N ALA A 31 -8.93 -5.68 -6.43
CA ALA A 31 -9.97 -4.69 -6.49
C ALA A 31 -11.00 -5.06 -7.56
N LYS A 32 -12.27 -5.02 -7.21
CA LYS A 32 -13.37 -5.15 -8.17
C LYS A 32 -13.61 -3.82 -8.90
N ALA A 33 -14.35 -3.85 -10.00
CA ALA A 33 -14.76 -2.64 -10.70
C ALA A 33 -15.45 -1.65 -9.75
N GLY A 34 -14.96 -0.40 -9.71
CA GLY A 34 -15.46 0.64 -8.80
C GLY A 34 -14.95 0.55 -7.35
N GLN A 35 -14.07 -0.41 -7.04
CA GLN A 35 -13.50 -0.58 -5.72
C GLN A 35 -12.10 0.06 -5.63
N ILE A 36 -11.81 0.75 -4.53
CA ILE A 36 -10.49 1.36 -4.29
C ILE A 36 -9.88 0.71 -3.07
N LEU A 37 -8.89 -0.16 -3.28
CA LEU A 37 -8.17 -0.83 -2.21
C LEU A 37 -6.89 -0.06 -1.83
N VAL A 38 -6.71 0.18 -0.54
CA VAL A 38 -5.55 0.89 0.01
C VAL A 38 -4.91 0.09 1.15
N SER A 39 -3.58 0.18 1.25
CA SER A 39 -2.85 -0.41 2.38
C SER A 39 -3.06 0.38 3.67
N GLN A 40 -2.80 -0.23 4.83
CA GLN A 40 -2.74 0.45 6.13
C GLN A 40 -1.91 1.73 6.11
N ARG A 41 -0.78 1.71 5.39
CA ARG A 41 0.13 2.85 5.32
C ARG A 41 -0.52 4.03 4.61
N THR A 42 -1.21 3.77 3.51
CA THR A 42 -1.97 4.78 2.78
C THR A 42 -3.15 5.26 3.63
N TYR A 43 -3.92 4.35 4.21
CA TYR A 43 -5.02 4.68 5.11
C TYR A 43 -4.59 5.62 6.23
N SER A 44 -3.45 5.34 6.89
CA SER A 44 -2.95 6.16 8.00
C SER A 44 -2.65 7.61 7.60
N LYS A 45 -2.39 7.89 6.31
CA LYS A 45 -2.19 9.24 5.78
C LYS A 45 -3.47 9.95 5.37
N VAL A 46 -4.48 9.20 4.93
CA VAL A 46 -5.78 9.74 4.47
C VAL A 46 -6.87 9.59 5.53
N LYS A 47 -6.54 9.06 6.71
CA LYS A 47 -7.45 8.87 7.83
C LYS A 47 -8.06 10.23 8.20
N GLY A 48 -9.38 10.34 8.08
CA GLY A 48 -10.14 11.57 8.32
C GLY A 48 -10.54 12.35 7.06
N LEU A 49 -10.00 12.01 5.89
CA LEU A 49 -10.42 12.58 4.60
C LEU A 49 -11.39 11.67 3.84
N VAL A 50 -11.31 10.36 4.09
CA VAL A 50 -12.12 9.35 3.41
C VAL A 50 -12.66 8.33 4.40
N GLU A 51 -13.88 7.88 4.15
CA GLU A 51 -14.43 6.71 4.83
C GLU A 51 -13.83 5.44 4.25
N VAL A 52 -13.40 4.54 5.12
CA VAL A 52 -12.82 3.27 4.71
C VAL A 52 -13.43 2.12 5.49
N GLU A 53 -13.41 0.94 4.89
CA GLU A 53 -13.81 -0.31 5.50
C GLU A 53 -12.65 -1.30 5.47
N LYS A 54 -12.38 -1.98 6.58
CA LYS A 54 -11.33 -3.01 6.62
C LYS A 54 -11.82 -4.23 5.85
N VAL A 55 -11.13 -4.58 4.77
CA VAL A 55 -11.48 -5.72 3.90
C VAL A 55 -10.80 -6.99 4.35
N GLY A 56 -9.59 -6.87 4.90
CA GLY A 56 -8.83 -8.01 5.37
C GLY A 56 -7.33 -7.77 5.32
N ILE A 57 -6.59 -8.84 5.15
CA ILE A 57 -5.14 -8.83 4.99
C ILE A 57 -4.77 -9.54 3.69
N ILE A 58 -3.76 -9.03 3.00
CA ILE A 58 -3.23 -9.65 1.79
C ILE A 58 -1.78 -10.09 2.04
N GLN A 59 -1.46 -11.29 1.60
CA GLN A 59 -0.08 -11.75 1.58
C GLN A 59 0.53 -11.37 0.24
N VAL A 60 1.67 -10.69 0.29
CA VAL A 60 2.39 -10.23 -0.91
C VAL A 60 3.72 -10.93 -0.95
N GLN A 61 4.04 -11.53 -2.08
CA GLN A 61 5.28 -12.25 -2.27
C GLN A 61 6.47 -11.28 -2.07
N GLY A 62 7.42 -11.67 -1.23
CA GLY A 62 8.56 -10.83 -0.83
C GLY A 62 8.34 -10.02 0.46
N LEU A 63 7.15 -10.06 1.04
CA LEU A 63 6.85 -9.53 2.38
C LEU A 63 6.63 -10.67 3.37
N ARG A 64 7.29 -10.60 4.53
CA ARG A 64 7.07 -11.55 5.64
C ARG A 64 5.74 -11.27 6.33
N ASP A 65 5.46 -9.99 6.55
CA ASP A 65 4.25 -9.55 7.22
C ASP A 65 3.11 -9.33 6.22
N PRO A 66 1.89 -9.79 6.54
CA PRO A 66 0.72 -9.54 5.70
C PRO A 66 0.35 -8.05 5.74
N VAL A 67 -0.12 -7.53 4.61
CA VAL A 67 -0.52 -6.12 4.48
C VAL A 67 -2.01 -6.02 4.78
N VAL A 68 -2.36 -5.22 5.80
CA VAL A 68 -3.76 -4.89 6.08
C VAL A 68 -4.30 -3.98 4.98
N THR A 69 -5.45 -4.35 4.43
CA THR A 69 -6.08 -3.73 3.28
C THR A 69 -7.45 -3.16 3.66
N TYR A 70 -7.71 -1.97 3.15
CA TYR A 70 -8.93 -1.21 3.36
C TYR A 70 -9.58 -0.89 2.01
N ASN A 71 -10.90 -0.88 1.96
CA ASN A 71 -11.68 -0.39 0.84
C ASN A 71 -12.10 1.04 1.14
N VAL A 72 -11.78 1.97 0.24
CA VAL A 72 -12.23 3.35 0.34
C VAL A 72 -13.66 3.43 -0.19
N LYS A 73 -14.59 3.91 0.64
CA LYS A 73 -15.94 4.24 0.19
C LYS A 73 -15.84 5.56 -0.56
N VAL A 74 -15.89 5.48 -1.89
CA VAL A 74 -16.01 6.69 -2.70
C VAL A 74 -17.42 7.24 -2.44
N PRO A 75 -17.58 8.44 -1.87
CA PRO A 75 -18.89 9.06 -1.83
C PRO A 75 -19.37 9.17 -3.28
N PRO A 76 -20.63 8.79 -3.59
CA PRO A 76 -21.16 9.02 -4.92
C PRO A 76 -21.00 10.51 -5.19
N THR A 77 -20.13 10.87 -6.13
CA THR A 77 -20.05 12.23 -6.65
C THR A 77 -21.44 12.54 -7.19
N GLN A 78 -22.16 13.41 -6.48
CA GLN A 78 -23.46 13.90 -6.92
C GLN A 78 -23.28 14.77 -8.16
#